data_AF-A0A7V3I5X4-F1
#
_entry.id   AF-A0A7V3I5X4-F1
#
_cell.length_a   1.000
_cell.length_b   1.000
_cell.length_c   1.000
_cell.angle_alpha   90.00
_cell.angle_beta   90.00
_cell.angle_gamma   90.00
#
_symmetry.space_group_name_H-M   'P 1'
#
loop_
_entity.id
_entity.type
_entity.pdbx_description
1 polymer ?
#
loop_
_entity_poly.entity_id
_entity_poly.type
_entity_poly.pdbx_seq_one_letter_code
_entity_poly.pdbx_strand_id
1 'polypeptide(L)'
;METASPRWVVIETGAKQAFVFHTNKQRLNLAASRLIWAVGFIWIPEAVAVVSALLDEDIDHVIKASGLGVLRASQEAGRSIIARVTTRALTEAPDLEVWGVVGRAESADELAPALGEARRLSARWRSERPSPLARDPNLPYTQPCAYTGRPAVDMVSPETSDSVQARPAAAGIKALWESAPSARTDLVTRLREAAGEATEPAVIDQAVVSVEDLSANDGVIHEGWIGVLHSDGNGIGDIFTNLRACCRKLV
;
A
#
# COMPACT_ATOMS: atom_id res chain seq x y z
N MET A 1 6.98 -38.96 1.47
CA MET A 1 7.02 -37.57 1.97
C MET A 1 5.61 -37.27 2.43
N GLU A 2 5.37 -37.23 3.73
CA GLU A 2 4.05 -36.96 4.29
C GLU A 2 3.67 -35.53 3.88
N THR A 3 2.64 -35.38 3.06
CA THR A 3 2.20 -34.07 2.56
C THR A 3 1.74 -33.25 3.77
N ALA A 4 2.51 -32.23 4.13
CA ALA A 4 2.17 -31.36 5.26
C ALA A 4 0.80 -30.73 5.02
N SER A 5 -0.13 -30.94 5.95
CA SER A 5 -1.50 -30.44 5.79
C SER A 5 -1.51 -28.91 5.61
N PRO A 6 -2.25 -28.39 4.62
CA PRO A 6 -2.27 -26.96 4.32
C PRO A 6 -2.89 -26.17 5.47
N ARG A 7 -2.34 -25.00 5.77
CA ARG A 7 -2.81 -24.06 6.80
C ARG A 7 -3.16 -22.73 6.16
N TRP A 8 -4.04 -21.98 6.82
CA TRP A 8 -4.35 -20.62 6.40
C TRP A 8 -3.19 -19.68 6.70
N VAL A 9 -2.74 -18.95 5.69
CA VAL A 9 -1.75 -17.88 5.81
C VAL A 9 -2.46 -16.57 5.55
N VAL A 10 -2.40 -15.65 6.52
CA VAL A 10 -3.02 -14.33 6.43
C VAL A 10 -1.91 -13.29 6.47
N ILE A 11 -1.83 -12.44 5.46
CA ILE A 11 -0.90 -11.31 5.38
C ILE A 11 -1.73 -10.05 5.26
N GLU A 12 -1.49 -9.10 6.16
CA GLU A 12 -2.26 -7.88 6.27
C GLU A 12 -1.36 -6.65 6.35
N THR A 13 -1.91 -5.54 5.88
CA THR A 13 -1.31 -4.22 6.03
C THR A 13 -2.11 -3.38 7.04
N GLY A 14 -1.39 -2.57 7.80
CA GLY A 14 -1.95 -1.74 8.86
C GLY A 14 -1.69 -0.27 8.63
N ALA A 15 -2.33 0.53 9.50
CA ALA A 15 -2.26 1.98 9.51
C ALA A 15 -2.28 2.68 8.12
N LYS A 16 -3.02 2.14 7.14
CA LYS A 16 -3.02 2.62 5.73
C LYS A 16 -3.21 4.13 5.63
N GLN A 17 -4.21 4.65 6.34
CA GLN A 17 -4.52 6.08 6.40
C GLN A 17 -3.34 6.90 6.95
N ALA A 18 -2.77 6.49 8.09
CA ALA A 18 -1.61 7.16 8.67
C ALA A 18 -0.39 7.10 7.74
N PHE A 19 -0.18 5.98 7.05
CA PHE A 19 0.92 5.82 6.10
C PHE A 19 0.75 6.69 4.85
N VAL A 20 -0.46 6.85 4.31
CA VAL A 20 -0.71 7.70 3.14
C VAL A 20 -0.65 9.18 3.49
N PHE A 21 -1.11 9.58 4.67
CA PHE A 21 -1.29 10.98 5.07
C PHE A 21 -0.28 11.52 6.06
N HIS A 22 0.81 10.81 6.32
CA HIS A 22 1.91 11.34 7.13
C HIS A 22 2.61 12.58 6.51
N THR A 23 2.31 12.92 5.25
CA THR A 23 2.72 14.18 4.61
C THR A 23 1.56 14.81 3.84
N ASN A 24 1.67 16.13 3.58
CA ASN A 24 0.75 16.84 2.68
C ASN A 24 1.24 16.87 1.22
N LYS A 25 2.26 16.10 0.86
CA LYS A 25 2.84 16.10 -0.49
C LYS A 25 2.15 15.04 -1.34
N GLN A 26 1.31 15.48 -2.28
CA GLN A 26 0.54 14.61 -3.17
C GLN A 26 1.38 13.49 -3.82
N ARG A 27 2.58 13.82 -4.31
CA ARG A 27 3.50 12.82 -4.92
C ARG A 27 3.87 11.68 -3.95
N LEU A 28 4.08 12.00 -2.67
CA LEU A 28 4.41 11.01 -1.64
C LEU A 28 3.18 10.21 -1.24
N ASN A 29 2.01 10.85 -1.19
CA ASN A 29 0.74 10.18 -0.90
C ASN A 29 0.40 9.15 -2.00
N LEU A 30 0.67 9.50 -3.27
CA LEU A 30 0.53 8.59 -4.41
C LEU A 30 1.50 7.42 -4.32
N ALA A 31 2.78 7.70 -4.02
CA ALA A 31 3.79 6.67 -3.79
C ALA A 31 3.38 5.71 -2.65
N ALA A 32 2.87 6.24 -1.54
CA ALA A 32 2.42 5.45 -0.39
C ALA A 32 1.25 4.53 -0.78
N SER A 33 0.27 5.06 -1.49
CA SER A 33 -0.86 4.28 -2.01
C SER A 33 -0.38 3.15 -2.95
N ARG A 34 0.57 3.46 -3.84
CA ARG A 34 1.19 2.48 -4.75
C ARG A 34 1.93 1.36 -4.01
N LEU A 35 2.59 1.65 -2.90
CA LEU A 35 3.27 0.64 -2.07
C LEU A 35 2.26 -0.26 -1.33
N ILE A 36 1.16 0.28 -0.80
CA ILE A 36 0.08 -0.55 -0.21
C ILE A 36 -0.50 -1.49 -1.28
N TRP A 37 -0.75 -0.97 -2.48
CA TRP A 37 -1.22 -1.77 -3.60
C TRP A 37 -0.19 -2.85 -3.98
N ALA A 38 1.12 -2.52 -3.99
CA ALA A 38 2.20 -3.45 -4.31
C ALA A 38 2.20 -4.69 -3.41
N VAL A 39 1.87 -4.56 -2.13
CA VAL A 39 1.80 -5.71 -1.20
C VAL A 39 0.89 -6.81 -1.74
N GLY A 40 -0.34 -6.45 -2.12
CA GLY A 40 -1.36 -7.41 -2.54
C GLY A 40 -1.16 -7.98 -3.94
N PHE A 41 -0.58 -7.19 -4.84
CA PHE A 41 -0.56 -7.48 -6.27
C PHE A 41 0.82 -7.74 -6.86
N ILE A 42 1.89 -7.41 -6.14
CA ILE A 42 3.28 -7.66 -6.56
C ILE A 42 3.97 -8.54 -5.52
N TRP A 43 4.11 -8.05 -4.28
CA TRP A 43 4.99 -8.67 -3.29
C TRP A 43 4.50 -10.06 -2.87
N ILE A 44 3.20 -10.22 -2.60
CA ILE A 44 2.63 -11.52 -2.25
C ILE A 44 2.70 -12.49 -3.43
N PRO A 45 2.22 -12.15 -4.65
CA PRO A 45 2.36 -13.04 -5.82
C PRO A 45 3.80 -13.47 -6.12
N GLU A 46 4.76 -12.55 -6.11
CA GLU A 46 6.17 -12.88 -6.34
C GLU A 46 6.74 -13.77 -5.23
N ALA A 47 6.40 -13.48 -3.97
CA ALA A 47 6.83 -14.34 -2.86
C ALA A 47 6.26 -15.75 -2.99
N VAL A 48 5.00 -15.91 -3.41
CA VAL A 48 4.43 -17.24 -3.64
C VAL A 48 5.11 -17.94 -4.81
N ALA A 49 5.31 -17.27 -5.95
CA ALA A 49 5.97 -17.88 -7.10
C ALA A 49 7.38 -18.42 -6.74
N VAL A 50 8.15 -17.65 -5.98
CA VAL A 50 9.48 -18.08 -5.53
C VAL A 50 9.39 -19.24 -4.54
N VAL A 51 8.48 -19.19 -3.58
CA VAL A 51 8.38 -20.24 -2.54
C VAL A 51 7.82 -21.54 -3.10
N SER A 52 6.81 -21.46 -3.97
CA SER A 52 6.25 -22.61 -4.68
C SER A 52 7.33 -23.35 -5.47
N ALA A 53 8.18 -22.62 -6.19
CA ALA A 53 9.31 -23.20 -6.92
C ALA A 53 10.40 -23.78 -6.01
N LEU A 54 10.67 -23.16 -4.86
CA LEU A 54 11.72 -23.61 -3.94
C LEU A 54 11.32 -24.87 -3.15
N LEU A 55 10.04 -25.00 -2.81
CA LEU A 55 9.53 -26.08 -1.97
C LEU A 55 8.80 -27.17 -2.77
N ASP A 56 8.69 -27.01 -4.10
CA ASP A 56 7.89 -27.87 -4.98
C ASP A 56 6.47 -28.08 -4.44
N GLU A 57 5.86 -26.98 -4.00
CA GLU A 57 4.54 -26.94 -3.34
C GLU A 57 3.58 -26.06 -4.13
N ASP A 58 2.37 -26.56 -4.37
CA ASP A 58 1.29 -25.75 -4.94
C ASP A 58 0.57 -24.97 -3.84
N ILE A 59 0.43 -23.66 -4.03
CA ILE A 59 -0.02 -22.73 -3.00
C ILE A 59 -1.31 -22.06 -3.46
N ASP A 60 -2.43 -22.39 -2.80
CA ASP A 60 -3.74 -21.85 -3.15
C ASP A 60 -3.83 -20.36 -2.78
N HIS A 61 -3.96 -19.50 -3.79
CA HIS A 61 -4.28 -18.10 -3.58
C HIS A 61 -5.78 -17.87 -3.51
N VAL A 62 -6.31 -17.54 -2.33
CA VAL A 62 -7.75 -17.42 -2.12
C VAL A 62 -8.23 -15.97 -2.24
N ILE A 63 -7.49 -15.01 -1.69
CA ILE A 63 -7.85 -13.58 -1.77
C ILE A 63 -6.60 -12.75 -2.07
N LYS A 64 -6.71 -11.87 -3.09
CA LYS A 64 -5.78 -10.77 -3.36
C LYS A 64 -6.55 -9.45 -3.34
N ALA A 65 -6.24 -8.61 -2.35
CA ALA A 65 -6.77 -7.26 -2.29
C ALA A 65 -5.65 -6.30 -1.87
N SER A 66 -5.88 -4.98 -2.04
CA SER A 66 -4.89 -3.97 -1.69
C SER A 66 -4.50 -4.08 -0.21
N GLY A 67 -3.29 -4.60 0.04
CA GLY A 67 -2.74 -4.84 1.35
C GLY A 67 -3.38 -5.98 2.16
N LEU A 68 -3.98 -6.98 1.51
CA LEU A 68 -4.46 -8.22 2.12
C LEU A 68 -4.15 -9.42 1.20
N GLY A 69 -3.56 -10.47 1.77
CA GLY A 69 -3.44 -11.77 1.13
C GLY A 69 -3.93 -12.89 2.05
N VAL A 70 -4.77 -13.76 1.53
CA VAL A 70 -5.20 -14.99 2.21
C VAL A 70 -4.85 -16.17 1.31
N LEU A 71 -4.02 -17.08 1.83
CA LEU A 71 -3.44 -18.20 1.09
C LEU A 71 -3.64 -19.51 1.87
N ARG A 72 -3.59 -20.65 1.18
CA ARG A 72 -3.38 -21.96 1.82
C ARG A 72 -2.03 -22.50 1.40
N ALA A 73 -1.21 -22.83 2.39
CA ALA A 73 0.14 -23.35 2.20
C ALA A 73 0.54 -24.17 3.42
N SER A 74 1.58 -24.99 3.29
CA SER A 74 2.24 -25.64 4.41
C SER A 74 2.75 -24.60 5.42
N GLN A 75 3.04 -25.06 6.63
CA GLN A 75 3.58 -24.18 7.66
C GLN A 75 4.92 -23.55 7.24
N GLU A 76 5.76 -24.31 6.52
CA GLU A 76 7.06 -23.87 6.03
C GLU A 76 6.91 -22.85 4.91
N ALA A 77 6.11 -23.15 3.88
CA ALA A 77 5.82 -22.23 2.79
C ALA A 77 5.21 -20.93 3.30
N GLY A 78 4.20 -21.02 4.19
CA GLY A 78 3.56 -19.85 4.78
C GLY A 78 4.53 -18.94 5.53
N ARG A 79 5.43 -19.52 6.34
CA ARG A 79 6.48 -18.75 7.05
C ARG A 79 7.46 -18.10 6.09
N SER A 80 7.88 -18.82 5.05
CA SER A 80 8.79 -18.32 4.02
C SER A 80 8.19 -17.15 3.24
N ILE A 81 6.91 -17.23 2.85
CA ILE A 81 6.18 -16.15 2.19
C ILE A 81 6.09 -14.93 3.10
N ILE A 82 5.65 -15.11 4.36
CA ILE A 82 5.55 -14.00 5.32
C ILE A 82 6.92 -13.33 5.49
N ALA A 83 7.99 -14.11 5.70
CA ALA A 83 9.33 -13.59 5.86
C ALA A 83 9.77 -12.76 4.64
N ARG A 84 9.55 -13.25 3.42
CA ARG A 84 9.89 -12.53 2.18
C ARG A 84 9.12 -11.23 2.05
N VAL A 85 7.80 -11.25 2.22
CA VAL A 85 6.94 -10.07 2.09
C VAL A 85 7.27 -9.03 3.17
N THR A 86 7.43 -9.46 4.43
CA THR A 86 7.74 -8.54 5.53
C THR A 86 9.16 -8.00 5.45
N THR A 87 10.15 -8.79 5.01
CA THR A 87 11.52 -8.31 4.78
C THR A 87 11.55 -7.26 3.67
N ARG A 88 10.84 -7.52 2.56
CA ARG A 88 10.70 -6.56 1.47
C ARG A 88 10.02 -5.27 1.92
N ALA A 89 9.00 -5.36 2.77
CA ALA A 89 8.38 -4.18 3.37
C ALA A 89 9.38 -3.34 4.18
N LEU A 90 10.30 -3.96 4.92
CA LEU A 90 11.33 -3.22 5.67
C LEU A 90 12.29 -2.43 4.76
N THR A 91 12.54 -2.91 3.54
CA THR A 91 13.47 -2.27 2.60
C THR A 91 12.78 -1.28 1.67
N GLU A 92 11.63 -1.65 1.11
CA GLU A 92 10.91 -0.86 0.10
C GLU A 92 9.84 0.07 0.69
N ALA A 93 9.33 -0.21 1.89
CA ALA A 93 8.33 0.63 2.56
C ALA A 93 8.49 0.57 4.10
N PRO A 94 9.60 1.06 4.66
CA PRO A 94 9.94 0.85 6.08
C PRO A 94 8.91 1.40 7.07
N ASP A 95 8.06 2.33 6.65
CA ASP A 95 6.99 2.90 7.48
C ASP A 95 5.63 2.22 7.28
N LEU A 96 5.50 1.32 6.30
CA LEU A 96 4.29 0.55 6.05
C LEU A 96 4.21 -0.62 7.03
N GLU A 97 3.10 -0.72 7.75
CA GLU A 97 2.87 -1.85 8.63
C GLU A 97 2.46 -3.06 7.78
N VAL A 98 3.33 -4.07 7.72
CA VAL A 98 3.00 -5.38 7.15
C VAL A 98 3.29 -6.46 8.18
N TRP A 99 2.37 -7.40 8.34
CA TRP A 99 2.57 -8.61 9.13
C TRP A 99 1.83 -9.78 8.49
N GLY A 100 2.14 -10.98 8.95
CA GLY A 100 1.35 -12.14 8.61
C GLY A 100 1.42 -13.22 9.68
N VAL A 101 0.46 -14.12 9.64
CA VAL A 101 0.33 -15.25 10.56
C VAL A 101 0.06 -16.53 9.77
N VAL A 102 0.57 -17.63 10.29
CA VAL A 102 0.17 -18.98 9.85
C VAL A 102 -0.78 -19.52 10.91
N GLY A 103 -1.97 -19.93 10.47
CA GLY A 103 -3.00 -20.53 11.31
C GLY A 103 -2.51 -21.77 12.04
N ARG A 104 -3.09 -22.03 13.21
CA ARG A 104 -2.71 -23.19 14.04
C ARG A 104 -3.42 -24.45 13.58
N ALA A 105 -4.66 -24.31 13.14
CA ALA A 105 -5.48 -25.39 12.63
C ALA A 105 -5.07 -25.76 11.20
N GLU A 106 -5.10 -27.05 10.90
CA GLU A 106 -5.03 -27.54 9.54
C GLU A 106 -6.33 -27.22 8.80
N SER A 107 -6.22 -26.89 7.52
CA SER A 107 -7.36 -26.52 6.67
C SER A 107 -7.98 -27.72 5.95
N ALA A 108 -7.75 -28.95 6.46
CA ALA A 108 -8.25 -30.19 5.87
C ALA A 108 -9.71 -30.49 6.25
N ASP A 109 -10.13 -30.16 7.47
CA ASP A 109 -11.44 -30.59 8.00
C ASP A 109 -12.55 -29.55 7.83
N GLU A 110 -12.32 -28.28 8.23
CA GLU A 110 -13.31 -27.20 8.12
C GLU A 110 -12.66 -25.85 7.77
N LEU A 111 -12.87 -25.38 6.54
CA LEU A 111 -12.20 -24.19 6.01
C LEU A 111 -12.53 -22.89 6.77
N ALA A 112 -13.80 -22.65 7.07
CA ALA A 112 -14.26 -21.38 7.65
C ALA A 112 -13.82 -21.19 9.12
N PRO A 113 -13.94 -22.18 10.02
CA PRO A 113 -13.43 -22.08 11.39
C PRO A 113 -11.91 -21.91 11.44
N ALA A 114 -11.16 -22.64 10.60
CA ALA A 114 -9.71 -22.51 10.51
C ALA A 114 -9.29 -21.12 10.02
N LEU A 115 -9.98 -20.54 9.03
CA LEU A 115 -9.73 -19.17 8.59
C LEU A 115 -10.10 -18.14 9.67
N GLY A 116 -11.20 -18.36 10.39
CA GLY A 116 -11.60 -17.54 11.52
C GLY A 116 -10.57 -17.53 12.64
N GLU A 117 -9.93 -18.67 12.92
CA GLU A 117 -8.81 -18.77 13.87
C GLU A 117 -7.60 -17.96 13.39
N ALA A 118 -7.17 -18.14 12.15
CA ALA A 118 -6.05 -17.40 11.58
C ALA A 118 -6.29 -15.88 11.59
N ARG A 119 -7.52 -15.42 11.29
CA ARG A 119 -7.88 -14.00 11.37
C ARG A 119 -7.86 -13.45 12.80
N ARG A 120 -8.37 -14.21 13.78
CA ARG A 120 -8.27 -13.81 15.20
C ARG A 120 -6.81 -13.74 15.66
N LEU A 121 -5.98 -14.68 15.21
CA LEU A 121 -4.55 -14.66 15.48
C LEU A 121 -3.87 -13.43 14.85
N SER A 122 -4.23 -13.07 13.61
CA SER A 122 -3.75 -11.85 12.95
C SER A 122 -4.14 -10.59 13.73
N ALA A 123 -5.42 -10.48 14.12
CA ALA A 123 -5.91 -9.35 14.90
C ALA A 123 -5.22 -9.22 16.26
N ARG A 124 -4.97 -10.34 16.95
CA ARG A 124 -4.21 -10.36 18.20
C ARG A 124 -2.77 -9.88 17.98
N TRP A 125 -2.10 -10.41 16.96
CA TRP A 125 -0.75 -9.99 16.60
C TRP A 125 -0.66 -8.49 16.31
N ARG A 126 -1.65 -7.93 15.61
CA ARG A 126 -1.75 -6.50 15.35
C ARG A 126 -1.83 -5.69 16.64
N SER A 127 -2.66 -6.11 17.60
CA SER A 127 -2.85 -5.37 18.87
C SER A 127 -1.63 -5.42 19.79
N GLU A 128 -0.84 -6.49 19.73
CA GLU A 128 0.34 -6.68 20.59
C GLU A 128 1.61 -6.04 20.02
N ARG A 129 1.61 -5.65 18.74
CA ARG A 129 2.80 -5.14 18.05
C ARG A 129 2.89 -3.61 18.12
N PRO A 130 4.05 -3.05 18.53
CA PRO A 130 4.31 -1.63 18.35
C PRO A 130 4.25 -1.21 16.88
N SER A 131 3.73 -0.01 16.63
CA SER A 131 3.75 0.57 15.28
C SER A 131 5.20 0.72 14.79
N PRO A 132 5.47 0.53 13.48
CA PRO A 132 6.72 0.94 12.85
C PRO A 132 7.21 2.33 13.21
N LEU A 133 6.28 3.27 13.47
CA LEU A 133 6.61 4.64 13.83
C LEU A 133 7.29 4.75 15.20
N ALA A 134 7.13 3.75 16.09
CA ALA A 134 7.78 3.72 17.40
C ALA A 134 9.21 3.12 17.36
N ARG A 135 9.69 2.67 16.19
CA ARG A 135 11.01 2.02 16.06
C ARG A 135 12.19 2.99 16.16
N ASP A 136 11.98 4.25 15.80
CA ASP A 136 13.06 5.22 15.62
C ASP A 136 12.97 6.33 16.69
N PRO A 137 13.72 6.21 17.80
CA PRO A 137 13.73 7.25 18.83
C PRO A 137 14.44 8.51 18.30
N ASN A 138 13.84 9.67 18.53
CA ASN A 138 14.49 10.96 18.32
C ASN A 138 15.48 11.22 19.46
N LEU A 139 16.76 11.36 19.13
CA LEU A 139 17.82 11.67 20.09
C LEU A 139 18.26 13.14 19.91
N PRO A 140 18.86 13.79 20.91
CA PRO A 140 19.25 15.20 20.80
C PRO A 140 20.18 15.54 19.62
N TYR A 141 20.89 14.55 19.09
CA TYR A 141 21.84 14.67 17.99
C TYR A 141 21.33 14.09 16.66
N THR A 142 20.07 13.63 16.58
CA THR A 142 19.49 13.19 15.31
C THR A 142 18.99 14.39 14.51
N GLN A 143 19.35 14.45 13.22
CA GLN A 143 18.74 15.39 12.29
C GLN A 143 17.26 15.04 12.10
N PRO A 144 16.30 15.93 12.42
CA PRO A 144 14.89 15.65 12.16
C PRO A 144 14.59 15.69 10.66
N CYS A 145 13.76 14.75 10.22
CA CYS A 145 13.16 14.71 8.90
C CYS A 145 12.26 15.92 8.68
N ALA A 146 12.41 16.59 7.54
CA ALA A 146 11.65 17.78 7.18
C ALA A 146 10.14 17.53 6.95
N TYR A 147 9.71 16.26 6.89
CA TYR A 147 8.33 15.87 6.58
C TYR A 147 7.60 15.29 7.78
N THR A 148 8.30 14.50 8.60
CA THR A 148 7.69 13.70 9.68
C THR A 148 8.27 14.00 11.06
N GLY A 149 9.38 14.73 11.15
CA GLY A 149 10.09 14.98 12.40
C GLY A 149 10.82 13.76 13.01
N ARG A 150 10.78 12.59 12.35
CA ARG A 150 11.53 11.39 12.72
C ARG A 150 13.02 11.49 12.34
N PRO A 151 13.90 10.62 12.86
CA PRO A 151 15.32 10.66 12.51
C PRO A 151 15.52 10.54 11.00
N ALA A 152 16.24 11.49 10.41
CA ALA A 152 16.60 11.45 9.01
C ALA A 152 17.72 10.44 8.76
N VAL A 153 17.65 9.73 7.64
CA VAL A 153 18.67 8.78 7.18
C VAL A 153 19.42 9.30 5.96
N ASP A 154 18.83 10.25 5.22
CA ASP A 154 19.39 10.76 3.98
C ASP A 154 18.79 12.14 3.63
N MET A 155 19.29 12.74 2.56
CA MET A 155 18.80 13.97 1.96
C MET A 155 18.06 13.66 0.66
N VAL A 156 16.83 14.18 0.51
CA VAL A 156 16.03 14.04 -0.72
C VAL A 156 15.89 15.39 -1.41
N SER A 157 16.01 15.40 -2.73
CA SER A 157 15.82 16.61 -3.55
C SER A 157 14.56 16.47 -4.40
N PRO A 158 13.67 17.47 -4.43
CA PRO A 158 12.63 17.50 -5.44
C PRO A 158 13.25 17.74 -6.82
N GLU A 159 12.95 16.85 -7.76
CA GLU A 159 13.48 16.83 -9.14
C GLU A 159 13.21 18.09 -9.98
N THR A 160 12.55 19.13 -9.45
CA THR A 160 11.86 20.15 -10.24
C THR A 160 12.44 21.57 -10.17
N SER A 161 13.60 21.81 -9.54
CA SER A 161 14.42 22.97 -9.90
C SER A 161 15.86 22.86 -9.36
N ASP A 162 16.81 23.40 -10.11
CA ASP A 162 18.22 23.60 -9.70
C ASP A 162 18.36 24.47 -8.43
N SER A 163 17.26 25.05 -7.95
CA SER A 163 17.19 25.96 -6.80
C SER A 163 16.58 25.34 -5.54
N VAL A 164 16.07 24.10 -5.57
CA VAL A 164 15.52 23.50 -4.34
C VAL A 164 16.59 22.80 -3.52
N GLN A 165 16.82 23.32 -2.32
CA GLN A 165 17.72 22.72 -1.34
C GLN A 165 17.24 21.32 -0.94
N ALA A 166 18.16 20.36 -0.96
CA ALA A 166 17.92 19.01 -0.47
C ALA A 166 17.42 19.04 0.98
N ARG A 167 16.49 18.14 1.32
CA ARG A 167 15.81 18.12 2.63
C ARG A 167 16.09 16.81 3.35
N PRO A 168 16.32 16.85 4.68
CA PRO A 168 16.50 15.63 5.45
C PRO A 168 15.23 14.79 5.45
N ALA A 169 15.36 13.49 5.21
CA ALA A 169 14.28 12.54 5.07
C ALA A 169 14.49 11.30 5.96
N ALA A 170 13.43 10.89 6.66
CA ALA A 170 13.36 9.60 7.34
C ALA A 170 13.29 8.46 6.31
N ALA A 171 13.60 7.24 6.73
CA ALA A 171 13.69 6.07 5.84
C ALA A 171 12.44 5.86 4.97
N GLY A 172 11.23 5.97 5.55
CA GLY A 172 10.02 5.81 4.76
C GLY A 172 9.78 6.96 3.79
N ILE A 173 10.12 8.19 4.17
CA ILE A 173 10.04 9.34 3.26
C ILE A 173 11.00 9.16 2.08
N LYS A 174 12.23 8.71 2.33
CA LYS A 174 13.20 8.39 1.27
C LYS A 174 12.63 7.35 0.30
N ALA A 175 12.09 6.24 0.82
CA ALA A 175 11.48 5.21 -0.01
C ALA A 175 10.29 5.73 -0.85
N LEU A 176 9.48 6.65 -0.29
CA LEU A 176 8.41 7.31 -1.04
C LEU A 176 8.93 8.25 -2.13
N TRP A 177 10.03 8.95 -1.88
CA TRP A 177 10.68 9.77 -2.90
C TRP A 177 11.23 8.93 -4.05
N GLU A 178 11.89 7.82 -3.75
CA GLU A 178 12.45 6.90 -4.74
C GLU A 178 11.36 6.22 -5.59
N SER A 179 10.19 5.96 -5.01
CA SER A 179 9.06 5.33 -5.71
C SER A 179 8.08 6.32 -6.35
N ALA A 180 8.13 7.62 -6.02
CA ALA A 180 7.18 8.60 -6.53
C ALA A 180 7.19 8.75 -8.07
N PRO A 181 8.34 8.79 -8.76
CA PRO A 181 8.36 8.91 -10.22
C PRO A 181 7.65 7.75 -10.92
N SER A 182 7.89 6.51 -10.48
CA SER A 182 7.25 5.33 -11.05
C SER A 182 5.78 5.21 -10.63
N ALA A 183 5.43 5.59 -9.40
CA ALA A 183 4.07 5.48 -8.90
C ALA A 183 3.05 6.29 -9.71
N ARG A 184 3.42 7.49 -10.18
CA ARG A 184 2.56 8.30 -11.05
C ARG A 184 2.38 7.65 -12.41
N THR A 185 3.48 7.26 -13.04
CA THR A 185 3.47 6.61 -14.35
C THR A 185 2.65 5.32 -14.32
N ASP A 186 2.85 4.48 -13.30
CA ASP A 186 2.11 3.25 -13.11
C ASP A 186 0.61 3.48 -12.96
N LEU A 187 0.19 4.49 -12.19
CA LEU A 187 -1.23 4.82 -12.03
C LEU A 187 -1.84 5.24 -13.36
N VAL A 188 -1.18 6.14 -14.10
CA VAL A 188 -1.67 6.62 -15.40
C VAL A 188 -1.76 5.48 -16.41
N THR A 189 -0.75 4.62 -16.48
CA THR A 189 -0.75 3.42 -17.34
C THR A 189 -1.93 2.51 -17.01
N ARG A 190 -2.19 2.25 -15.73
CA ARG A 190 -3.32 1.42 -15.29
C ARG A 190 -4.67 2.03 -15.60
N LEU A 191 -4.81 3.35 -15.45
CA LEU A 191 -6.04 4.04 -15.82
C LEU A 191 -6.31 3.89 -17.32
N ARG A 192 -5.27 3.99 -18.16
CA ARG A 192 -5.36 3.75 -19.61
C ARG A 192 -5.76 2.31 -19.93
N GLU A 193 -5.15 1.33 -19.26
CA GLU A 193 -5.50 -0.09 -19.42
C GLU A 193 -6.94 -0.38 -19.00
N ALA A 194 -7.39 0.19 -17.87
CA ALA A 194 -8.73 -0.05 -17.33
C ALA A 194 -9.84 0.62 -18.15
N ALA A 195 -9.56 1.76 -18.77
CA ALA A 195 -10.51 2.49 -19.59
C ALA A 195 -10.78 1.83 -20.96
N GLY A 196 -9.90 0.91 -21.38
CA GLY A 196 -10.00 0.17 -22.64
C GLY A 196 -9.98 1.06 -23.88
N GLU A 197 -10.27 0.48 -25.05
CA GLU A 197 -10.36 1.21 -26.33
C GLU A 197 -11.58 2.16 -26.42
N ALA A 198 -12.54 2.02 -25.50
CA ALA A 198 -13.80 2.77 -25.51
C ALA A 198 -13.69 4.20 -24.95
N THR A 199 -12.59 4.50 -24.27
CA THR A 199 -12.34 5.83 -23.71
C THR A 199 -11.29 6.52 -24.56
N GLU A 200 -11.61 7.69 -25.12
CA GLU A 200 -10.61 8.46 -25.85
C GLU A 200 -9.40 8.74 -24.93
N PRO A 201 -8.16 8.46 -25.36
CA PRO A 201 -6.95 8.74 -24.55
C PRO A 201 -6.91 10.17 -24.00
N ALA A 202 -7.50 11.11 -24.75
CA ALA A 202 -7.69 12.50 -24.36
C ALA A 202 -8.43 12.69 -23.02
N VAL A 203 -9.36 11.82 -22.64
CA VAL A 203 -10.11 11.94 -21.37
C VAL A 203 -9.19 11.68 -20.18
N ILE A 204 -8.31 10.69 -20.28
CA ILE A 204 -7.36 10.38 -19.19
C ILE A 204 -6.28 11.45 -19.16
N ASP A 205 -5.79 11.88 -20.31
CA ASP A 205 -4.77 12.92 -20.39
C ASP A 205 -5.30 14.27 -19.86
N GLN A 206 -6.57 14.60 -20.09
CA GLN A 206 -7.24 15.76 -19.48
C GLN A 206 -7.49 15.60 -17.97
N ALA A 207 -7.68 14.37 -17.47
CA ALA A 207 -7.85 14.11 -16.04
C ALA A 207 -6.51 14.18 -15.27
N VAL A 208 -5.38 14.05 -15.97
CA VAL A 208 -4.04 14.09 -15.39
C VAL A 208 -3.54 15.54 -15.38
N VAL A 209 -3.77 16.22 -14.26
CA VAL A 209 -3.32 17.60 -14.06
C VAL A 209 -1.80 17.64 -13.83
N SER A 210 -1.09 18.43 -14.64
CA SER A 210 0.34 18.73 -14.50
C SER A 210 0.60 19.99 -13.65
N VAL A 211 1.87 20.25 -13.33
CA VAL A 211 2.23 21.49 -12.59
C VAL A 211 2.05 22.72 -13.48
N GLU A 212 2.28 22.54 -14.78
CA GLU A 212 2.05 23.53 -15.82
C GLU A 212 0.56 23.88 -15.93
N ASP A 213 -0.33 22.88 -15.90
CA ASP A 213 -1.79 23.09 -15.94
C ASP A 213 -2.27 23.83 -14.69
N LEU A 214 -1.73 23.49 -13.50
CA LEU A 214 -2.01 24.25 -12.29
C LEU A 214 -1.56 25.71 -12.45
N SER A 215 -0.46 25.97 -13.15
CA SER A 215 0.04 27.34 -13.33
C SER A 215 -0.66 28.13 -14.44
N ALA A 216 -1.55 27.49 -15.21
CA ALA A 216 -2.11 28.05 -16.44
C ALA A 216 -3.22 29.10 -16.23
N ASN A 217 -3.67 29.35 -14.99
CA ASN A 217 -4.71 30.34 -14.64
C ASN A 217 -6.00 30.20 -15.48
N ASP A 218 -6.29 28.97 -15.91
CA ASP A 218 -7.38 28.56 -16.80
C ASP A 218 -8.66 28.13 -16.05
N GLY A 219 -8.70 28.37 -14.73
CA GLY A 219 -9.81 28.03 -13.85
C GLY A 219 -9.57 26.83 -12.93
N VAL A 220 -8.46 26.09 -13.07
CA VAL A 220 -8.06 25.05 -12.10
C VAL A 220 -7.55 25.67 -10.79
N ILE A 221 -6.94 26.86 -10.87
CA ILE A 221 -6.64 27.70 -9.71
C ILE A 221 -7.70 28.80 -9.62
N HIS A 222 -8.45 28.82 -8.53
CA HIS A 222 -9.30 29.97 -8.17
C HIS A 222 -8.58 30.76 -7.08
N GLU A 223 -8.16 31.99 -7.37
CA GLU A 223 -7.56 32.92 -6.41
C GLU A 223 -6.33 32.37 -5.63
N GLY A 224 -5.56 31.46 -6.26
CA GLY A 224 -4.35 30.88 -5.67
C GLY A 224 -4.57 29.67 -4.76
N TRP A 225 -5.80 29.17 -4.64
CA TRP A 225 -6.12 28.00 -3.82
C TRP A 225 -6.45 26.78 -4.67
N ILE A 226 -5.91 25.62 -4.29
CA ILE A 226 -6.23 24.31 -4.87
C ILE A 226 -6.82 23.44 -3.76
N GLY A 227 -8.08 23.04 -3.93
CA GLY A 227 -8.73 22.06 -3.06
C GLY A 227 -8.36 20.64 -3.49
N VAL A 228 -7.68 19.88 -2.62
CA VAL A 228 -7.39 18.47 -2.86
C VAL A 228 -8.42 17.62 -2.13
N LEU A 229 -9.30 16.95 -2.88
CA LEU A 229 -10.23 15.95 -2.34
C LEU A 229 -9.60 14.56 -2.48
N HIS A 230 -9.41 13.86 -1.36
CA HIS A 230 -9.05 12.45 -1.38
C HIS A 230 -10.30 11.59 -1.18
N SER A 231 -10.56 10.67 -2.11
CA SER A 231 -11.61 9.66 -1.98
C SER A 231 -10.99 8.32 -1.59
N ASP A 232 -11.24 7.88 -0.34
CA ASP A 232 -11.00 6.49 0.04
C ASP A 232 -12.16 5.63 -0.46
N GLY A 233 -11.86 4.61 -1.25
CA GLY A 233 -12.84 3.68 -1.82
C GLY A 233 -13.52 2.77 -0.78
N ASN A 234 -13.12 2.83 0.49
CA ASN A 234 -13.77 2.17 1.62
C ASN A 234 -15.16 2.78 1.88
N GLY A 235 -16.16 2.42 1.06
CA GLY A 235 -17.53 2.92 1.15
C GLY A 235 -18.12 3.39 -0.19
N ILE A 236 -17.30 3.55 -1.23
CA ILE A 236 -17.80 3.81 -2.59
C ILE A 236 -18.62 2.63 -3.13
N GLY A 237 -18.29 1.40 -2.73
CA GLY A 237 -19.12 0.22 -3.00
C GLY A 237 -20.53 0.32 -2.39
N ASP A 238 -20.66 0.95 -1.22
CA ASP A 238 -21.95 1.23 -0.58
C ASP A 238 -22.70 2.37 -1.29
N ILE A 239 -21.97 3.39 -1.80
CA ILE A 239 -22.57 4.49 -2.58
C ILE A 239 -23.11 3.99 -3.93
N PHE A 240 -22.37 3.10 -4.62
CA PHE A 240 -22.82 2.52 -5.89
C PHE A 240 -23.95 1.49 -5.73
N THR A 241 -24.07 0.84 -4.56
CA THR A 241 -25.24 0.00 -4.24
C THR A 241 -26.47 0.82 -3.82
N ASN A 242 -26.28 2.07 -3.37
CA ASN A 242 -27.35 2.95 -2.86
C ASN A 242 -27.54 4.26 -3.66
N LEU A 243 -27.20 4.29 -4.95
CA LEU A 243 -27.40 5.45 -5.83
C LEU A 243 -28.84 6.01 -5.79
N ARG A 244 -29.85 5.16 -5.57
CA ARG A 244 -31.26 5.58 -5.39
C ARG A 244 -31.51 6.39 -4.11
N ALA A 245 -30.73 6.20 -3.05
CA ALA A 245 -30.90 6.91 -1.79
C ALA A 245 -30.24 8.29 -1.80
N CYS A 246 -29.07 8.42 -2.45
CA CYS A 246 -28.34 9.69 -2.53
C CYS A 246 -29.05 10.74 -3.41
N CYS A 247 -29.71 10.33 -4.50
CA CYS A 247 -30.44 11.26 -5.37
C CYS A 247 -31.76 11.77 -4.77
N ARG A 248 -32.21 11.28 -3.60
CA ARG A 248 -33.47 11.68 -2.97
C ARG A 248 -33.36 12.89 -2.04
N LYS A 249 -32.16 13.42 -1.81
CA LYS A 249 -31.92 14.60 -0.95
C LYS A 249 -31.63 15.89 -1.72
N LEU A 250 -31.82 15.89 -3.04
CA LEU A 250 -31.62 17.06 -3.91
C LEU A 250 -32.90 17.50 -4.65
N VAL A 251 -34.07 17.19 -4.09
CA VAL A 251 -35.37 17.78 -4.48
C VAL A 251 -36.09 18.26 -3.23
#